data_AF-A0A9W8K5A9-F1
#
_entry.id   AF-A0A9W8K5A9-F1
#
_cell.length_a   1.000
_cell.length_b   1.000
_cell.length_c   1.000
_cell.angle_alpha   90.00
_cell.angle_beta   90.00
_cell.angle_gamma   90.00
#
_symmetry.space_group_name_H-M   'P 1'
#
loop_
_entity.id
_entity.type
_entity.pdbx_description
1 polymer ?
#
loop_
_entity_poly.entity_id
_entity_poly.type
_entity_poly.pdbx_seq_one_letter_code
_entity_poly.pdbx_strand_id
1 'polypeptide(L)'
;MKHNLYSMFAASPTSGSGLGFSPRNIGTLLVLWLLLLVLLLGRTVGNALSATSLNLFVANIAPSAATLGVFNGIQQLCTTFIRIIGLVLSGTLWGWSIKHSLVYPFNSHLAWVVCGLVTATAWRLSLRLPDSVNIYLPGKNQRNRR
;
A
#
# COMPACT_ATOMS: atom_id res chain seq x y z
N MET A 1 -19.25 -10.34 22.12
CA MET A 1 -18.86 -8.90 22.06
C MET A 1 -18.79 -8.39 20.60
N LYS A 2 -19.84 -8.61 19.78
CA LYS A 2 -19.92 -8.18 18.36
C LYS A 2 -21.07 -7.18 18.07
N HIS A 3 -21.71 -6.63 19.12
CA HIS A 3 -22.95 -5.87 18.98
C HIS A 3 -22.81 -4.35 18.81
N ASN A 4 -21.60 -3.75 18.90
CA ASN A 4 -21.48 -2.28 18.95
C ASN A 4 -21.07 -1.58 17.64
N LEU A 5 -20.51 -2.29 16.65
CA LEU A 5 -20.05 -1.66 15.40
C LEU A 5 -21.21 -1.25 14.47
N TYR A 6 -22.33 -1.97 14.50
CA TYR A 6 -23.50 -1.66 13.66
C TYR A 6 -24.24 -0.39 14.09
N SER A 7 -24.03 0.09 15.32
CA SER A 7 -24.74 1.27 15.85
C SER A 7 -24.20 2.62 15.34
N MET A 8 -22.98 2.64 14.78
CA MET A 8 -22.34 3.89 14.38
C MET A 8 -22.88 4.45 13.06
N PHE A 9 -23.37 3.57 12.18
CA PHE A 9 -23.96 3.89 10.88
C PHE A 9 -25.48 3.69 10.85
N ALA A 10 -26.07 3.09 11.89
CA ALA A 10 -27.51 2.92 11.99
C ALA A 10 -28.16 4.26 12.36
N ALA A 11 -28.97 4.80 11.45
CA ALA A 11 -29.86 5.90 11.79
C ALA A 11 -30.92 5.40 12.78
N SER A 12 -31.11 6.12 13.88
CA SER A 12 -32.16 5.80 14.84
C SER A 12 -33.44 6.54 14.44
N PRO A 13 -34.62 5.90 14.51
CA PRO A 13 -35.88 6.55 14.22
C PRO A 13 -36.10 7.68 15.23
N THR A 14 -36.34 8.89 14.74
CA THR A 14 -36.73 10.04 15.57
C THR A 14 -38.24 9.99 15.82
N SER A 15 -38.68 10.52 16.97
CA SER A 15 -40.08 10.51 17.43
C SER A 15 -41.09 11.10 16.43
N GLY A 16 -40.65 11.94 15.49
CA GLY A 16 -41.39 12.27 14.27
C GLY A 16 -40.67 11.70 13.08
N SER A 17 -41.17 10.58 12.52
CA SER A 17 -41.03 10.07 11.13
C SER A 17 -39.69 10.30 10.37
N GLY A 18 -38.59 10.48 11.08
CA GLY A 18 -37.30 10.89 10.56
C GLY A 18 -36.19 9.95 11.00
N LEU A 19 -35.05 10.06 10.32
CA LEU A 19 -33.84 9.31 10.62
C LEU A 19 -32.82 10.28 11.21
N GLY A 20 -32.43 10.06 12.46
CA GLY A 20 -31.49 10.90 13.19
C GLY A 20 -30.17 10.20 13.47
N PHE A 21 -29.06 10.94 13.36
CA PHE A 21 -27.75 10.50 13.85
C PHE A 21 -27.42 11.26 15.14
N SER A 22 -26.87 10.57 16.13
CA SER A 22 -26.35 11.22 17.33
C SER A 22 -25.16 12.14 16.94
N PRO A 23 -25.08 13.40 17.42
CA PRO A 23 -23.98 14.32 17.09
C PRO A 23 -22.59 13.74 17.35
N ARG A 24 -22.44 12.88 18.37
CA ARG A 24 -21.20 12.17 18.69
C ARG A 24 -20.78 11.18 17.59
N ASN A 25 -21.75 10.55 16.91
CA ASN A 25 -21.48 9.63 15.81
C ASN A 25 -21.03 10.42 14.57
N ILE A 26 -21.63 11.58 14.31
CA ILE A 26 -21.25 12.46 13.18
C ILE A 26 -19.79 12.89 13.31
N GLY A 27 -19.38 13.40 14.48
CA GLY A 27 -17.98 13.80 14.71
C GLY A 27 -16.99 12.65 14.51
N THR A 28 -17.31 11.46 15.03
CA THR A 28 -16.42 10.30 14.90
C THR A 28 -16.32 9.80 13.46
N LEU A 29 -17.42 9.83 12.71
CA LEU A 29 -17.44 9.47 11.29
C LEU A 29 -16.58 10.44 10.47
N LEU A 30 -16.73 11.75 10.70
CA LEU A 30 -15.93 12.77 10.01
C LEU A 30 -14.42 12.57 10.27
N VAL A 31 -14.03 12.34 11.53
CA VAL A 31 -12.63 12.08 11.88
C VAL A 31 -12.13 10.81 11.19
N LEU A 32 -12.90 9.73 11.18
CA LEU A 32 -12.52 8.48 10.50
C LEU A 32 -12.33 8.68 9.00
N TRP A 33 -13.24 9.41 8.34
CA TRP A 33 -13.13 9.72 6.91
C TRP A 33 -11.93 10.61 6.60
N LEU A 34 -11.66 11.62 7.43
CA LEU A 34 -10.49 12.48 7.27
C LEU A 34 -9.19 11.68 7.43
N LEU A 35 -9.09 10.84 8.46
CA LEU A 35 -7.94 9.96 8.66
C LEU A 35 -7.76 9.00 7.49
N LEU A 36 -8.85 8.41 6.99
CA LEU A 36 -8.83 7.53 5.83
C LEU A 36 -8.34 8.27 4.57
N LEU A 37 -8.83 9.49 4.32
CA LEU A 37 -8.36 10.32 3.20
C LEU A 37 -6.86 10.62 3.31
N VAL A 38 -6.38 11.03 4.48
CA VAL A 38 -4.94 11.29 4.71
C VAL A 38 -4.10 10.04 4.45
N LEU A 39 -4.55 8.87 4.94
CA LEU A 39 -3.86 7.59 4.69
C LEU A 39 -3.86 7.20 3.21
N LEU A 40 -4.97 7.39 2.50
CA LEU A 40 -5.05 7.12 1.06
C LEU A 40 -4.16 8.07 0.25
N LEU A 41 -4.10 9.35 0.63
CA LEU A 41 -3.21 10.32 0.00
C LEU A 41 -1.74 9.92 0.20
N GLY A 42 -1.35 9.61 1.44
CA GLY A 42 0.00 9.13 1.74
C GLY A 42 0.36 7.88 0.94
N ARG A 43 -0.55 6.91 0.85
CA ARG A 43 -0.39 5.71 0.02
C ARG A 43 -0.19 6.05 -1.46
N THR A 44 -0.98 6.96 -1.99
CA THR A 44 -0.96 7.32 -3.42
C THR A 44 0.33 8.02 -3.79
N VAL A 45 0.75 9.00 -2.98
CA VAL A 45 2.02 9.72 -3.14
C VAL A 45 3.19 8.74 -3.03
N GLY A 46 3.21 7.88 -2.01
CA GLY A 46 4.27 6.88 -1.85
C GLY A 46 4.38 5.93 -3.04
N ASN A 47 3.25 5.52 -3.62
CA ASN A 47 3.24 4.68 -4.81
C ASN A 47 3.81 5.40 -6.05
N ALA A 48 3.47 6.68 -6.24
CA ALA A 48 4.00 7.49 -7.34
C ALA A 48 5.51 7.73 -7.21
N LEU A 49 5.99 8.05 -6.00
CA LEU A 49 7.41 8.24 -5.73
C LEU A 49 8.19 6.95 -5.95
N SER A 50 7.71 5.82 -5.43
CA SER A 50 8.34 4.51 -5.61
C SER A 50 8.44 4.10 -7.09
N ALA A 51 7.34 4.26 -7.85
CA ALA A 51 7.33 3.97 -9.28
C ALA A 51 8.34 4.84 -10.06
N THR A 52 8.45 6.12 -9.71
CA THR A 52 9.40 7.04 -10.35
C THR A 52 10.84 6.63 -10.04
N SER A 53 11.15 6.35 -8.78
CA SER A 53 12.49 5.92 -8.35
C SER A 53 12.94 4.63 -9.04
N LEU A 54 12.05 3.64 -9.17
CA LEU A 54 12.35 2.39 -9.87
C LEU A 54 12.63 2.61 -11.37
N ASN A 55 11.85 3.46 -12.04
CA ASN A 55 12.06 3.78 -13.44
C ASN A 55 13.40 4.51 -13.68
N LEU A 56 13.78 5.44 -12.79
CA LEU A 56 15.09 6.09 -12.84
C LEU A 56 16.23 5.08 -12.62
N PHE A 57 16.04 4.17 -11.67
CA PHE A 57 17.01 3.11 -11.41
C PHE A 57 17.23 2.21 -12.63
N VAL A 58 16.16 1.74 -13.25
CA VAL A 58 16.21 0.94 -14.49
C VAL A 58 16.88 1.72 -15.64
N ALA A 59 16.58 3.01 -15.78
CA ALA A 59 17.18 3.84 -16.81
C ALA A 59 18.69 4.03 -16.63
N ASN A 60 19.16 4.09 -15.38
CA ASN A 60 20.57 4.25 -15.04
C ASN A 60 21.38 2.97 -15.28
N ILE A 61 20.84 1.80 -14.95
CA ILE A 61 21.56 0.52 -15.12
C ILE A 61 21.61 0.03 -16.57
N ALA A 62 20.70 0.49 -17.44
CA ALA A 62 20.62 0.00 -18.81
C ALA A 62 21.68 0.66 -19.71
N PRO A 63 22.67 -0.08 -20.26
CA PRO A 63 23.72 0.51 -21.11
C PRO A 63 23.23 0.93 -22.51
N SER A 64 22.17 0.30 -23.04
CA SER A 64 21.65 0.54 -24.40
C SER A 64 20.12 0.60 -24.44
N ALA A 65 19.52 1.07 -25.54
CA ALA A 65 18.06 1.12 -25.68
C ALA A 65 17.41 -0.29 -25.71
N ALA A 66 18.08 -1.26 -26.33
CA ALA A 66 17.61 -2.65 -26.36
C ALA A 66 17.61 -3.28 -24.95
N THR A 67 18.66 -3.03 -24.15
CA THR A 67 18.73 -3.53 -22.77
C THR A 67 17.73 -2.82 -21.85
N LEU A 68 17.41 -1.55 -22.11
CA LEU A 68 16.37 -0.81 -21.38
C LEU A 68 15.00 -1.47 -21.50
N GLY A 69 14.63 -1.97 -22.69
CA GLY A 69 13.39 -2.72 -22.89
C GLY A 69 13.34 -4.01 -22.05
N VAL A 70 14.45 -4.75 -22.00
CA VAL A 70 14.57 -5.98 -21.20
C VAL A 70 14.42 -5.69 -19.71
N PHE A 71 15.13 -4.68 -19.17
CA PHE A 71 15.02 -4.32 -17.75
C PHE A 71 13.62 -3.84 -17.37
N ASN A 72 12.94 -3.10 -18.25
CA ASN A 72 11.54 -2.73 -18.03
C ASN A 72 10.61 -3.95 -18.01
N GLY A 73 10.82 -4.93 -18.89
CA GLY A 73 10.09 -6.19 -18.87
C GLY A 73 10.29 -6.96 -17.57
N ILE A 74 11.55 -7.10 -17.11
CA ILE A 74 11.88 -7.74 -15.83
C ILE A 74 11.19 -7.02 -14.66
N GLN A 75 11.25 -5.68 -14.61
CA GLN A 75 10.58 -4.89 -13.59
C GLN A 75 9.07 -5.17 -13.54
N GLN A 76 8.41 -5.21 -14.70
CA GLN A 76 6.96 -5.47 -14.78
C GLN A 76 6.61 -6.91 -14.39
N LEU A 77 7.43 -7.88 -14.77
CA LEU A 77 7.27 -9.28 -14.37
C LEU A 77 7.39 -9.44 -12.85
N CYS A 78 8.45 -8.91 -12.24
CA CYS A 78 8.63 -8.94 -10.80
C CYS A 78 7.47 -8.25 -10.06
N THR A 79 7.03 -7.09 -10.56
CA THR A 79 5.92 -6.34 -9.96
C THR A 79 4.62 -7.16 -10.01
N THR A 80 4.30 -7.76 -11.15
CA THR A 80 3.08 -8.55 -11.33
C THR A 80 3.11 -9.81 -10.47
N PHE A 81 4.26 -10.48 -10.39
CA PHE A 81 4.45 -11.65 -9.56
C PHE A 81 4.22 -11.35 -8.07
N ILE A 82 4.84 -10.28 -7.56
CA ILE A 82 4.68 -9.85 -6.16
C ILE A 82 3.22 -9.44 -5.89
N ARG A 83 2.53 -8.80 -6.84
CA ARG A 83 1.11 -8.44 -6.68
C ARG A 83 0.22 -9.67 -6.52
N ILE A 84 0.43 -10.71 -7.32
CA ILE A 84 -0.35 -11.95 -7.24
C ILE A 84 -0.12 -12.62 -5.89
N ILE A 85 1.15 -12.77 -5.48
CA ILE A 85 1.49 -13.34 -4.17
C ILE A 85 0.86 -12.52 -3.03
N GLY A 86 0.96 -11.19 -3.11
CA GLY A 86 0.39 -10.28 -2.13
C GLY A 86 -1.13 -10.46 -1.99
N LEU A 87 -1.86 -10.58 -3.10
CA LEU A 87 -3.31 -10.80 -3.10
C LEU A 87 -3.69 -12.17 -2.52
N VAL A 88 -2.99 -13.25 -2.93
CA VAL A 88 -3.25 -14.61 -2.44
C VAL A 88 -2.99 -14.71 -0.94
N LEU A 89 -1.84 -14.21 -0.48
CA LEU A 89 -1.49 -14.24 0.95
C LEU A 89 -2.43 -13.37 1.78
N SER A 90 -2.75 -12.16 1.32
CA SER A 90 -3.63 -11.25 2.06
C SER A 90 -5.05 -11.80 2.18
N GLY A 91 -5.60 -12.35 1.10
CA GLY A 91 -6.94 -12.96 1.10
C GLY A 91 -7.01 -14.20 2.00
N THR A 92 -6.00 -15.07 1.92
CA THR A 92 -5.90 -16.27 2.76
C THR A 92 -5.76 -15.91 4.24
N LEU A 93 -4.88 -14.96 4.55
CA LEU A 93 -4.62 -14.51 5.92
C LEU A 93 -5.83 -13.83 6.53
N TRP A 94 -6.51 -12.95 5.79
CA TRP A 94 -7.76 -12.33 6.23
C TRP A 94 -8.86 -13.37 6.48
N GLY A 95 -9.05 -14.30 5.54
CA GLY A 95 -10.04 -15.37 5.66
C GLY A 95 -9.79 -16.29 6.87
N TRP A 96 -8.54 -16.56 7.21
CA TRP A 96 -8.17 -17.29 8.42
C TRP A 96 -8.40 -16.47 9.70
N SER A 97 -8.00 -15.19 9.67
CA SER A 97 -8.04 -14.24 10.77
C SER A 97 -9.45 -13.93 11.28
N ILE A 98 -10.46 -13.89 10.39
CA ILE A 98 -11.86 -13.67 10.80
C ILE A 98 -12.57 -14.91 11.35
N LYS A 99 -12.04 -16.11 11.07
CA LYS A 99 -12.61 -17.40 11.54
C LYS A 99 -12.19 -17.72 12.97
N HIS A 100 -11.03 -17.24 13.40
CA HIS A 100 -10.49 -17.50 14.73
C HIS A 100 -10.66 -16.28 15.63
N SER A 101 -11.32 -16.44 16.77
CA SER A 101 -11.46 -15.39 17.79
C SER A 101 -10.28 -15.38 18.77
N LEU A 102 -9.06 -15.29 18.22
CA LEU A 102 -7.85 -15.18 19.03
C LEU A 102 -7.74 -13.77 19.67
N VAL A 103 -6.89 -13.66 20.69
CA VAL A 103 -6.58 -12.36 21.32
C VAL A 103 -5.72 -11.52 20.37
N TYR A 104 -5.82 -10.20 20.48
CA TYR A 104 -4.93 -9.27 19.77
C TYR A 104 -3.45 -9.66 19.98
N PRO A 105 -2.60 -9.68 18.93
CA PRO A 105 -2.81 -9.19 17.56
C PRO A 105 -3.31 -10.23 16.53
N PHE A 106 -3.63 -11.45 16.96
CA PHE A 106 -3.94 -12.58 16.05
C PHE A 106 -5.40 -12.67 15.60
N ASN A 107 -6.22 -11.65 15.90
CA ASN A 107 -7.60 -11.52 15.47
C ASN A 107 -7.69 -10.89 14.07
N SER A 108 -8.80 -10.20 13.75
CA SER A 108 -9.01 -9.43 12.51
C SER A 108 -7.91 -8.39 12.19
N HIS A 109 -7.03 -8.08 13.14
CA HIS A 109 -5.90 -7.17 12.94
C HIS A 109 -4.66 -7.85 12.36
N LEU A 110 -4.59 -9.19 12.34
CA LEU A 110 -3.41 -9.94 11.89
C LEU A 110 -2.98 -9.57 10.47
N ALA A 111 -3.94 -9.41 9.55
CA ALA A 111 -3.65 -9.02 8.17
C ALA A 111 -2.93 -7.67 8.09
N TRP A 112 -3.35 -6.71 8.92
CA TRP A 112 -2.74 -5.38 9.00
C TRP A 112 -1.36 -5.42 9.65
N VAL A 113 -1.18 -6.25 10.68
CA VAL A 113 0.12 -6.45 11.34
C VAL A 113 1.13 -7.05 10.37
N VAL A 114 0.75 -8.09 9.62
CA VAL A 114 1.62 -8.70 8.60
C VAL A 114 1.95 -7.70 7.48
N CYS A 115 0.97 -6.94 7.00
CA CYS A 115 1.20 -5.88 6.01
C CYS A 115 2.19 -4.82 6.52
N GLY A 116 2.05 -4.39 7.77
CA GLY A 116 2.96 -3.47 8.43
C GLY A 116 4.37 -4.03 8.56
N LEU A 117 4.52 -5.30 8.95
CA LEU A 117 5.82 -5.97 9.03
C LEU A 117 6.51 -6.05 7.65
N VAL A 118 5.79 -6.43 6.60
CA VAL A 118 6.34 -6.47 5.23
C VAL A 118 6.78 -5.09 4.75
N THR A 119 6.03 -4.05 5.09
CA THR A 119 6.38 -2.68 4.70
C THR A 119 7.58 -2.17 5.51
N ALA A 120 7.65 -2.51 6.80
CA ALA A 120 8.78 -2.16 7.66
C ALA A 120 10.08 -2.87 7.22
N THR A 121 10.00 -4.13 6.81
CA THR A 121 11.17 -4.84 6.25
C THR A 121 11.57 -4.25 4.90
N ALA A 122 10.63 -3.93 4.02
CA ALA A 122 10.92 -3.25 2.76
C ALA A 122 11.60 -1.89 2.97
N TRP A 123 11.13 -1.08 3.92
CA TRP A 123 11.80 0.16 4.31
C TRP A 123 13.22 -0.13 4.83
N ARG A 124 13.40 -1.05 5.78
CA ARG A 124 14.74 -1.39 6.29
C ARG A 124 15.71 -1.82 5.18
N LEU A 125 15.23 -2.58 4.19
CA LEU A 125 16.02 -2.95 3.02
C LEU A 125 16.33 -1.73 2.14
N SER A 126 15.39 -0.79 2.01
CA SER A 126 15.60 0.47 1.30
C SER A 126 16.71 1.32 1.91
N LEU A 127 16.95 1.25 3.22
CA LEU A 127 18.04 1.97 3.89
C LEU A 127 19.41 1.30 3.70
N ARG A 128 19.44 0.06 3.20
CA ARG A 128 20.66 -0.71 2.97
C ARG A 128 21.08 -0.73 1.50
N LEU A 129 20.48 0.11 0.64
CA LEU A 129 20.95 0.21 -0.73
C LEU A 129 22.40 0.73 -0.74
N PRO A 130 23.34 0.02 -1.38
CA PRO A 130 24.71 0.47 -1.49
C PRO A 130 24.83 1.66 -2.45
N ASP A 131 25.73 2.60 -2.13
CA ASP A 131 25.95 3.82 -2.93
C ASP A 131 26.43 3.54 -4.35
N SER A 132 26.97 2.34 -4.61
CA SER A 132 27.37 1.88 -5.95
C SER A 132 26.22 1.88 -6.96
N VAL A 133 24.99 1.81 -6.47
CA VAL A 133 23.75 1.83 -7.27
C VAL A 133 23.40 3.26 -7.70
N ASN A 134 23.94 4.27 -7.02
CA ASN A 134 23.73 5.70 -7.28
C ASN A 134 24.83 6.31 -8.16
N ILE A 135 25.54 5.48 -8.95
CA ILE A 135 26.55 5.96 -9.89
C ILE A 135 25.88 6.20 -11.24
N TYR A 136 25.80 7.47 -11.65
CA TYR A 136 25.44 7.82 -13.02
C TYR A 136 26.62 7.51 -13.93
N LEU A 137 26.45 6.64 -14.92
CA LEU A 137 27.47 6.35 -15.92
C LEU A 137 27.87 7.65 -16.65
N PRO A 138 29.08 8.20 -16.44
CA PRO A 138 29.53 9.40 -17.12
C PRO A 138 29.78 9.05 -18.59
N GLY A 139 29.23 9.83 -19.52
CA GLY A 139 29.60 9.74 -20.94
C GLY A 139 28.63 9.01 -21.87
N LYS A 140 27.35 8.86 -21.53
CA LYS A 140 26.34 8.52 -22.55
C LYS A 140 26.16 9.70 -23.51
N ASN A 141 27.00 9.74 -24.56
CA ASN A 141 26.81 10.59 -25.72
C ASN A 141 25.37 10.44 -26.20
N GLN A 142 24.56 11.49 -26.03
CA GLN A 142 23.16 11.52 -26.46
C GLN A 142 22.98 11.48 -27.98
N ARG A 143 24.05 11.20 -28.73
CA ARG A 143 24.15 11.34 -30.18
C ARG A 143 23.56 10.17 -30.97
N ASN A 144 23.30 9.01 -30.35
CA ASN A 144 22.70 7.82 -31.00
C ASN A 144 21.28 7.50 -30.51
N ARG A 145 20.53 8.48 -30.01
CA ARG A 145 19.09 8.34 -29.68
C ARG A 145 18.17 8.80 -30.81
N ARG A 146 18.53 8.51 -32.07
CA ARG A 146 17.65 8.64 -33.23
C ARG A 146 17.46 7.27 -33.86
#